data_AF-A0A1U8JNB7-F1
#
_entry.id   AF-A0A1U8JNB7-F1
#
_cell.length_a   1.000
_cell.length_b   1.000
_cell.length_c   1.000
_cell.angle_alpha   90.00
_cell.angle_beta   90.00
_cell.angle_gamma   90.00
#
_symmetry.space_group_name_H-M   'P 1'
#
loop_
_entity.id
_entity.type
_entity.pdbx_description
1 polymer ?
#
loop_
_entity_poly.entity_id
_entity_poly.type
_entity_poly.pdbx_seq_one_letter_code
_entity_poly.pdbx_strand_id
1 'polypeptide(L)'
;MDIPSRTNCNGSKYPCFLFYIKGELSLQHYFHPSKTSAINMFIPIFFILSFLFSSTNAADFCVGDLNGPVGPAGYSCKKTVTVNDFVYSGLAATGNTSNLIKAAVTPAFSAQFPGVNGLGISIARLDLAVGGVIPMHTHPGASEVLVVIQGTICAGFISSANKVYFKSRNKGDIMVFPQGLLHFQINAGKTQSLAFVSFSSPDPGLQILDFALFANDLPTDIIEETTFLDAAQIKKLKGVLGGTG
;
A
#
# COMPACT_ATOMS: atom_id res chain seq x y z
N MET A 1 -21.99 -48.41 -26.93
CA MET A 1 -22.09 -47.30 -27.90
C MET A 1 -20.79 -46.54 -27.83
N ASP A 2 -20.05 -46.54 -28.93
CA ASP A 2 -18.72 -45.95 -29.08
C ASP A 2 -18.71 -44.43 -28.97
N ILE A 3 -17.73 -43.87 -28.24
CA ILE A 3 -16.96 -42.65 -28.60
C ILE A 3 -15.51 -42.86 -28.09
N PRO A 4 -14.46 -42.56 -28.90
CA PRO A 4 -13.10 -43.05 -28.67
C PRO A 4 -12.26 -42.14 -27.76
N SER A 5 -11.40 -42.71 -26.92
CA SER A 5 -10.32 -41.99 -26.24
C SER A 5 -9.01 -42.10 -27.04
N ARG A 6 -8.67 -41.03 -27.76
CA ARG A 6 -7.27 -40.77 -28.15
C ARG A 6 -6.80 -39.55 -27.40
N THR A 7 -5.84 -39.73 -26.49
CA THR A 7 -4.95 -38.67 -26.04
C THR A 7 -3.53 -39.13 -26.25
N ASN A 8 -2.92 -38.55 -27.29
CA ASN A 8 -1.54 -38.73 -27.68
C ASN A 8 -0.69 -37.74 -26.86
N CYS A 9 0.04 -38.24 -25.86
CA CYS A 9 1.00 -37.45 -25.09
C CYS A 9 2.43 -37.77 -25.54
N ASN A 10 2.79 -37.36 -26.76
CA ASN A 10 4.18 -37.28 -27.18
C ASN A 10 4.53 -35.82 -27.42
N GLY A 11 5.32 -35.21 -26.52
CA GLY A 11 6.02 -33.93 -26.81
C GLY A 11 5.83 -32.74 -25.85
N SER A 12 5.36 -32.90 -24.60
CA SER A 12 5.27 -31.78 -23.64
C SER A 12 6.36 -31.85 -22.56
N LYS A 13 7.04 -30.72 -22.30
CA LYS A 13 8.11 -30.54 -21.30
C LYS A 13 7.60 -30.14 -19.90
N TYR A 14 6.31 -30.31 -19.61
CA TYR A 14 5.70 -30.03 -18.30
C TYR A 14 4.70 -31.13 -17.90
N PRO A 15 4.56 -31.47 -16.60
CA PRO A 15 3.71 -32.56 -16.15
C PRO A 15 2.22 -32.21 -16.26
N CYS A 16 1.43 -33.09 -16.87
CA CYS A 16 -0.03 -33.05 -16.83
C CYS A 16 -0.51 -33.52 -15.45
N PHE A 17 -1.22 -32.66 -14.71
CA PHE A 17 -1.94 -33.05 -13.50
C PHE A 17 -3.31 -33.61 -13.87
N LEU A 18 -3.56 -34.86 -13.46
CA LEU A 18 -4.87 -35.50 -13.55
C LEU A 18 -5.53 -35.45 -12.15
N PHE A 19 -6.64 -34.71 -12.02
CA PHE A 19 -7.48 -34.77 -10.84
C PHE A 19 -8.51 -35.88 -11.00
N TYR A 20 -8.62 -36.77 -10.02
CA TYR A 20 -9.76 -37.67 -9.88
C TYR A 20 -10.18 -37.72 -8.41
N ILE A 21 -11.47 -37.50 -8.15
CA ILE A 21 -12.08 -37.53 -6.81
C ILE A 21 -13.05 -38.71 -6.69
N LYS A 22 -12.95 -39.38 -5.54
CA LYS A 22 -13.90 -40.26 -4.81
C LYS A 22 -14.03 -41.75 -5.19
N GLY A 23 -13.80 -42.58 -4.16
CA GLY A 23 -14.34 -43.93 -3.99
C GLY A 23 -13.46 -44.81 -3.10
N GLU A 24 -13.86 -45.03 -1.85
CA GLU A 24 -13.15 -45.76 -0.76
C GLU A 24 -12.81 -47.23 -1.06
N LEU A 25 -11.70 -47.73 -0.47
CA LEU A 25 -11.66 -49.07 0.15
C LEU A 25 -10.41 -49.29 1.04
N SER A 26 -10.70 -49.46 2.33
CA SER A 26 -10.11 -50.31 3.38
C SER A 26 -8.59 -50.32 3.69
N LEU A 27 -8.33 -50.16 4.99
CA LEU A 27 -7.06 -50.25 5.71
C LEU A 27 -6.34 -51.61 5.56
N GLN A 28 -5.04 -51.56 5.30
CA GLN A 28 -4.07 -52.47 5.91
C GLN A 28 -2.85 -51.67 6.40
N HIS A 29 -2.62 -51.73 7.71
CA HIS A 29 -1.45 -51.19 8.37
C HIS A 29 -0.18 -51.90 7.90
N TYR A 30 0.71 -51.17 7.22
CA TYR A 30 2.12 -51.50 7.18
C TYR A 30 2.90 -50.42 7.93
N PHE A 31 3.09 -50.65 9.23
CA PHE A 31 4.06 -49.91 10.04
C PHE A 31 5.46 -50.38 9.64
N HIS A 32 6.15 -49.58 8.81
CA HIS A 32 7.58 -49.68 8.62
C HIS A 32 8.26 -48.72 9.61
N PRO A 33 9.06 -49.19 10.58
CA PRO A 33 9.77 -48.30 11.48
C PRO A 33 11.04 -47.81 10.77
N SER A 34 10.93 -46.72 10.00
CA SER A 34 12.10 -46.02 9.48
C SER A 34 12.08 -44.55 9.88
N LYS A 35 12.86 -44.25 10.93
CA LYS A 35 13.50 -42.95 11.21
C LYS A 35 12.57 -41.71 11.23
N THR A 36 11.57 -41.70 12.11
CA THR A 36 10.79 -40.49 12.49
C THR A 36 11.43 -39.67 13.62
N SER A 37 12.76 -39.67 13.75
CA SER A 37 13.43 -38.90 14.82
C SER A 37 14.01 -37.56 14.35
N ALA A 38 14.37 -37.42 13.07
CA ALA A 38 14.98 -36.18 12.57
C ALA A 38 13.95 -35.09 12.22
N ILE A 39 12.80 -35.46 11.64
CA ILE A 39 11.80 -34.49 11.13
C ILE A 39 11.11 -33.72 12.28
N ASN A 40 10.92 -34.35 13.45
CA ASN A 40 10.36 -33.68 14.63
C ASN A 40 11.33 -32.73 15.34
N MET A 41 12.63 -32.76 15.02
CA MET A 41 13.64 -31.90 15.63
C MET A 41 13.91 -30.62 14.82
N PHE A 42 13.57 -30.59 13.52
CA PHE A 42 13.73 -29.39 12.67
C PHE A 42 12.61 -28.36 12.84
N ILE A 43 11.39 -28.79 13.22
CA ILE A 43 10.25 -27.90 13.45
C ILE A 43 10.50 -26.90 14.60
N PRO A 44 11.01 -27.29 15.79
CA PRO A 44 11.30 -26.33 16.86
C PRO A 44 12.49 -25.43 16.53
N ILE A 45 13.47 -25.90 15.74
CA ILE A 45 14.64 -25.09 15.33
C ILE A 45 14.20 -23.96 14.38
N PHE A 46 13.26 -24.23 13.47
CA PHE A 46 12.73 -23.19 12.57
C PHE A 46 11.87 -22.16 13.32
N PHE A 47 11.14 -22.57 14.37
CA PHE A 47 10.39 -21.68 15.25
C PHE A 47 11.28 -20.81 16.17
N ILE A 48 12.41 -21.35 16.64
CA ILE A 48 13.38 -20.58 17.45
C ILE A 48 14.13 -19.56 16.56
N LEU A 49 14.44 -19.92 15.32
CA LEU A 49 15.14 -19.02 14.39
C LEU A 49 14.26 -17.83 13.95
N SER A 50 12.95 -18.01 13.77
CA SER A 50 12.02 -16.89 13.49
C SER A 50 11.82 -15.95 14.68
N PHE A 51 12.02 -16.42 15.92
CA PHE A 51 12.06 -15.56 17.11
C PHE A 51 13.35 -14.73 17.20
N LEU A 52 14.47 -15.21 16.67
CA LEU A 52 15.77 -14.51 16.72
C LEU A 52 15.89 -13.33 15.74
N PHE A 53 15.03 -13.25 14.71
CA PHE A 53 14.98 -12.10 13.80
C PHE A 53 14.15 -10.93 14.35
N SER A 54 13.51 -11.09 15.51
CA SER A 54 12.89 -9.97 16.22
C SER A 54 13.92 -9.33 17.16
N SER A 55 15.05 -8.88 16.63
CA SER A 55 15.94 -7.97 17.35
C SER A 55 15.29 -6.59 17.40
N THR A 56 14.26 -6.46 18.23
CA THR A 56 13.77 -5.17 18.66
C THR A 56 14.92 -4.51 19.42
N ASN A 57 15.65 -3.61 18.75
CA ASN A 57 16.49 -2.66 19.46
C ASN A 57 15.52 -1.82 20.29
N ALA A 58 15.37 -2.16 21.58
CA ALA A 58 14.51 -1.44 22.51
C ALA A 58 15.16 -0.11 22.91
N ALA A 59 15.42 0.75 21.91
CA ALA A 59 15.68 2.15 22.14
C ALA A 59 14.32 2.86 22.18
N ASP A 60 14.16 3.81 23.10
CA ASP A 60 12.92 4.59 23.24
C ASP A 60 12.57 5.32 21.93
N PHE A 61 13.58 5.74 21.18
CA PHE A 61 13.44 6.44 19.90
C PHE A 61 14.70 6.30 19.03
N CYS A 62 14.53 6.55 17.74
CA CYS A 62 15.62 6.68 16.76
C CYS A 62 15.30 7.86 15.84
N VAL A 63 15.54 9.09 16.31
CA VAL A 63 15.34 10.28 15.48
C VAL A 63 16.19 10.16 14.22
N GLY A 64 15.57 10.25 13.04
CA GLY A 64 16.26 10.04 11.77
C GLY A 64 17.34 11.09 11.49
N ASP A 65 18.54 10.64 11.14
CA ASP A 65 19.61 11.48 10.61
C ASP A 65 19.42 11.66 9.11
N LEU A 66 18.86 12.82 8.73
CA LEU A 66 18.59 13.17 7.34
C LEU A 66 19.86 13.35 6.48
N ASN A 67 21.05 13.47 7.10
CA ASN A 67 22.32 13.53 6.39
C ASN A 67 23.00 12.15 6.27
N GLY A 68 22.46 11.14 6.93
CA GLY A 68 22.97 9.79 6.93
C GLY A 68 22.43 8.94 5.78
N PRO A 69 22.94 7.70 5.63
CA PRO A 69 22.39 6.75 4.68
C PRO A 69 20.96 6.35 5.06
N VAL A 70 20.10 6.23 4.05
CA VAL A 70 18.73 5.72 4.16
C VAL A 70 18.70 4.27 3.69
N GLY A 71 18.10 3.39 4.49
CA GLY A 71 17.94 1.97 4.16
C GLY A 71 16.48 1.53 4.16
N PRO A 72 16.20 0.24 3.90
CA PRO A 72 14.85 -0.32 3.92
C PRO A 72 14.12 -0.17 5.27
N ALA A 73 14.86 0.02 6.35
CA ALA A 73 14.34 0.26 7.70
C ALA A 73 14.13 1.76 8.02
N GLY A 74 14.37 2.67 7.07
CA GLY A 74 14.33 4.12 7.26
C GLY A 74 15.72 4.73 7.46
N TYR A 75 15.77 5.83 8.22
CA TYR A 75 16.99 6.60 8.46
C TYR A 75 17.82 6.00 9.60
N SER A 76 19.15 6.12 9.51
CA SER A 76 20.03 5.92 10.67
C SER A 76 19.71 6.91 11.80
N CYS A 77 19.95 6.55 13.06
CA CYS A 77 19.63 7.44 14.19
C CYS A 77 20.66 8.58 14.35
N LYS A 78 20.18 9.78 14.70
CA LYS A 78 21.02 10.90 15.16
C LYS A 78 21.74 10.53 16.46
N LYS A 79 22.96 11.04 16.63
CA LYS A 79 23.75 10.86 17.87
C LYS A 79 23.30 11.75 19.03
N THR A 80 22.87 12.96 18.72
CA THR A 80 22.43 13.96 19.69
C THR A 80 21.02 14.41 19.34
N VAL A 81 20.13 14.35 20.32
CA VAL A 81 18.71 14.69 20.19
C VAL A 81 18.33 15.78 21.18
N THR A 82 17.32 16.57 20.82
CA THR A 82 16.76 17.65 21.63
C THR A 82 15.23 17.60 21.55
N VAL A 83 14.53 18.35 22.40
CA VAL A 83 13.06 18.45 22.35
C VAL A 83 12.53 18.88 20.97
N ASN A 84 13.31 19.68 20.23
CA ASN A 84 12.93 20.16 18.91
C ASN A 84 12.86 19.04 17.87
N ASP A 85 13.54 17.90 18.10
CA ASP A 85 13.46 16.74 17.21
C ASP A 85 12.12 15.98 17.35
N PHE A 86 11.35 16.25 18.41
CA PHE A 86 10.07 15.60 18.72
C PHE A 86 8.86 16.51 18.48
N VAL A 87 9.05 17.71 17.94
CA VAL A 87 7.98 18.68 17.68
C VAL A 87 8.01 19.08 16.20
N TYR A 88 6.84 19.05 15.56
CA TYR A 88 6.69 19.47 14.18
C TYR A 88 5.55 20.48 14.03
N SER A 89 5.87 21.67 13.53
CA SER A 89 4.89 22.76 13.33
C SER A 89 4.50 22.94 11.85
N GLY A 90 5.06 22.14 10.94
CA GLY A 90 4.85 22.31 9.49
C GLY A 90 3.41 22.12 9.02
N LEU A 91 2.54 21.49 9.84
CA LEU A 91 1.13 21.28 9.51
C LEU A 91 0.20 22.47 9.87
N ALA A 92 0.74 23.51 10.49
CA ALA A 92 -0.06 24.67 10.89
C ALA A 92 -0.57 25.47 9.67
N ALA A 93 0.22 25.53 8.61
CA ALA A 93 -0.10 26.30 7.40
C ALA A 93 -1.08 25.55 6.49
N THR A 94 -1.99 26.29 5.87
CA THR A 94 -2.86 25.80 4.80
C THR A 94 -2.05 25.61 3.52
N GLY A 95 -2.19 24.44 2.88
CA GLY A 95 -1.55 24.15 1.60
C GLY A 95 -2.16 24.91 0.42
N ASN A 96 -1.37 25.10 -0.65
CA ASN A 96 -1.83 25.79 -1.85
C ASN A 96 -2.73 24.89 -2.71
N THR A 97 -4.01 25.24 -2.79
CA THR A 97 -5.02 24.52 -3.59
C THR A 97 -5.26 25.12 -4.98
N SER A 98 -4.46 26.10 -5.41
CA SER A 98 -4.53 26.68 -6.77
C SER A 98 -3.77 25.83 -7.78
N ASN A 99 -4.20 24.58 -7.97
CA ASN A 99 -3.57 23.60 -8.85
C ASN A 99 -4.62 22.69 -9.52
N LEU A 100 -4.18 21.78 -10.40
CA LEU A 100 -5.06 20.93 -11.22
C LEU A 100 -6.05 20.09 -10.39
N ILE A 101 -5.59 19.55 -9.27
CA ILE A 101 -6.41 18.70 -8.39
C ILE A 101 -7.16 19.51 -7.32
N LYS A 102 -6.93 20.81 -7.25
CA LYS A 102 -7.51 21.76 -6.27
C LYS A 102 -7.35 21.31 -4.81
N ALA A 103 -6.25 20.64 -4.51
CA ALA A 103 -5.95 20.08 -3.21
C ALA A 103 -4.46 20.18 -2.89
N ALA A 104 -4.11 20.12 -1.62
CA ALA A 104 -2.75 20.07 -1.14
C ALA A 104 -2.60 19.02 -0.04
N VAL A 105 -1.51 18.26 -0.11
CA VAL A 105 -1.09 17.29 0.91
C VAL A 105 0.19 17.80 1.54
N THR A 106 0.19 18.04 2.84
CA THR A 106 1.38 18.46 3.59
C THR A 106 1.82 17.32 4.50
N PRO A 107 2.90 16.59 4.17
CA PRO A 107 3.34 15.44 4.95
C PRO A 107 4.13 15.86 6.21
N ALA A 108 4.03 15.01 7.23
CA ALA A 108 4.94 14.93 8.37
C ALA A 108 5.44 13.48 8.51
N PHE A 109 6.05 12.99 7.43
CA PHE A 109 6.70 11.66 7.39
C PHE A 109 8.13 11.78 7.94
N SER A 110 8.85 10.66 8.06
CA SER A 110 10.24 10.67 8.56
C SER A 110 11.17 11.64 7.83
N ALA A 111 10.92 11.93 6.55
CA ALA A 111 11.69 12.91 5.78
C ALA A 111 11.44 14.38 6.20
N GLN A 112 10.26 14.73 6.70
CA GLN A 112 9.92 16.08 7.17
C GLN A 112 9.97 16.20 8.70
N PHE A 113 9.62 15.13 9.39
CA PHE A 113 9.58 15.02 10.83
C PHE A 113 10.36 13.77 11.28
N PRO A 114 11.70 13.87 11.39
CA PRO A 114 12.55 12.70 11.70
C PRO A 114 12.29 12.07 13.06
N GLY A 115 11.59 12.75 13.96
CA GLY A 115 11.16 12.21 15.24
C GLY A 115 10.23 11.00 15.14
N VAL A 116 9.54 10.80 14.02
CA VAL A 116 8.71 9.59 13.81
C VAL A 116 9.48 8.39 13.30
N ASN A 117 10.76 8.54 12.93
CA ASN A 117 11.57 7.45 12.39
C ASN A 117 11.63 6.26 13.36
N GLY A 118 11.32 5.06 12.85
CA GLY A 118 11.25 3.83 13.63
C GLY A 118 10.03 3.67 14.54
N LEU A 119 9.14 4.67 14.67
CA LEU A 119 7.98 4.61 15.58
C LEU A 119 6.73 3.95 14.98
N GLY A 120 6.76 3.59 13.69
CA GLY A 120 5.61 2.95 13.04
C GLY A 120 4.42 3.88 12.80
N ILE A 121 4.60 5.20 12.89
CA ILE A 121 3.52 6.18 12.72
C ILE A 121 3.97 7.39 11.91
N SER A 122 3.04 8.05 11.24
CA SER A 122 3.23 9.40 10.70
C SER A 122 1.87 10.09 10.50
N ILE A 123 1.87 11.33 10.05
CA ILE A 123 0.65 12.12 9.83
C ILE A 123 0.83 13.05 8.62
N ALA A 124 -0.26 13.40 7.96
CA ALA A 124 -0.30 14.47 6.96
C ALA A 124 -1.55 15.34 7.12
N ARG A 125 -1.47 16.57 6.63
CA ARG A 125 -2.60 17.50 6.51
C ARG A 125 -3.11 17.51 5.08
N LEU A 126 -4.43 17.52 4.93
CA LEU A 126 -5.13 17.67 3.66
C LEU A 126 -5.92 18.98 3.63
N ASP A 127 -5.66 19.82 2.63
CA ASP A 127 -6.48 20.99 2.31
C ASP A 127 -7.12 20.78 0.93
N LEU A 128 -8.45 20.82 0.85
CA LEU A 128 -9.19 20.62 -0.41
C LEU A 128 -10.11 21.81 -0.66
N ALA A 129 -9.88 22.56 -1.75
CA ALA A 129 -10.84 23.55 -2.22
C ALA A 129 -12.14 22.86 -2.70
N VAL A 130 -13.18 23.66 -3.00
CA VAL A 130 -14.46 23.10 -3.48
C VAL A 130 -14.26 22.31 -4.78
N GLY A 131 -14.68 21.04 -4.77
CA GLY A 131 -14.46 20.10 -5.86
C GLY A 131 -13.02 19.59 -5.99
N GLY A 132 -12.15 19.89 -5.01
CA GLY A 132 -10.79 19.37 -4.96
C GLY A 132 -10.76 17.88 -4.64
N VAL A 133 -9.73 17.22 -5.15
CA VAL A 133 -9.57 15.77 -5.10
C VAL A 133 -8.17 15.41 -4.67
N ILE A 134 -8.07 14.43 -3.79
CA ILE A 134 -6.91 13.55 -3.76
C ILE A 134 -7.31 12.36 -4.65
N PRO A 135 -6.68 12.23 -5.84
CA PRO A 135 -7.10 11.25 -6.85
C PRO A 135 -6.93 9.82 -6.35
N MET A 136 -7.36 8.84 -7.16
CA MET A 136 -7.21 7.44 -6.78
C MET A 136 -5.74 7.09 -6.51
N HIS A 137 -5.43 6.65 -5.30
CA HIS A 137 -4.07 6.37 -4.86
C HIS A 137 -4.02 5.24 -3.83
N THR A 138 -2.81 4.77 -3.53
CA THR A 138 -2.55 3.76 -2.52
C THR A 138 -1.28 4.08 -1.72
N HIS A 139 -1.23 3.53 -0.50
CA HIS A 139 -0.10 3.54 0.41
C HIS A 139 0.41 2.11 0.60
N PRO A 140 1.49 1.70 -0.10
CA PRO A 140 2.02 0.34 0.01
C PRO A 140 2.51 -0.01 1.43
N GLY A 141 3.00 0.99 2.17
CA GLY A 141 3.64 0.80 3.46
C GLY A 141 2.75 1.00 4.68
N ALA A 142 1.50 1.46 4.54
CA ALA A 142 0.68 1.80 5.70
C ALA A 142 -0.83 1.71 5.46
N SER A 143 -1.57 1.41 6.54
CA SER A 143 -2.98 1.80 6.63
C SER A 143 -3.08 3.28 7.00
N GLU A 144 -4.17 3.92 6.62
CA GLU A 144 -4.45 5.33 6.88
C GLU A 144 -5.75 5.49 7.70
N VAL A 145 -5.78 6.47 8.61
CA VAL A 145 -7.01 6.94 9.26
C VAL A 145 -7.15 8.44 9.03
N LEU A 146 -8.23 8.83 8.38
CA LEU A 146 -8.63 10.23 8.18
C LEU A 146 -9.54 10.71 9.30
N VAL A 147 -9.35 11.96 9.72
CA VAL A 147 -10.29 12.74 10.54
C VAL A 147 -10.60 14.07 9.85
N VAL A 148 -11.89 14.36 9.65
CA VAL A 148 -12.32 15.65 9.08
C VAL A 148 -12.36 16.71 10.17
N ILE A 149 -11.67 17.83 9.95
CA ILE A 149 -11.63 18.97 10.89
C ILE A 149 -12.58 20.09 10.47
N GLN A 150 -12.73 20.30 9.17
CA GLN A 150 -13.60 21.33 8.60
C GLN A 150 -14.22 20.84 7.29
N GLY A 151 -15.45 21.28 7.03
CA GLY A 151 -16.14 21.02 5.77
C GLY A 151 -16.70 19.60 5.69
N THR A 152 -16.83 19.12 4.45
CA THR A 152 -17.35 17.79 4.13
C THR A 152 -16.43 17.14 3.09
N ILE A 153 -16.03 15.90 3.34
CA ILE A 153 -15.20 15.11 2.43
C ILE A 153 -15.94 13.82 2.09
N CYS A 154 -16.21 13.59 0.81
CA CYS A 154 -16.58 12.27 0.31
C CYS A 154 -15.30 11.44 0.13
N ALA A 155 -15.14 10.39 0.91
CA ALA A 155 -13.99 9.51 0.82
C ALA A 155 -14.43 8.06 0.65
N GLY A 156 -13.57 7.25 0.05
CA GLY A 156 -13.84 5.85 -0.19
C GLY A 156 -12.63 5.05 -0.60
N PHE A 157 -12.75 3.72 -0.48
CA PHE A 157 -11.75 2.76 -0.97
C PHE A 157 -12.42 1.62 -1.74
N ILE A 158 -11.60 0.91 -2.51
CA ILE A 158 -11.98 -0.26 -3.28
C ILE A 158 -11.32 -1.47 -2.61
N SER A 159 -12.11 -2.47 -2.19
CA SER A 159 -11.55 -3.70 -1.63
C SER A 159 -10.88 -4.56 -2.69
N SER A 160 -10.08 -5.54 -2.27
CA SER A 160 -9.50 -6.55 -3.17
C SER A 160 -10.52 -7.42 -3.90
N ALA A 161 -11.78 -7.43 -3.44
CA ALA A 161 -12.91 -8.05 -4.14
C ALA A 161 -13.63 -7.05 -5.08
N ASN A 162 -13.01 -5.92 -5.40
CA ASN A 162 -13.56 -4.83 -6.21
C ASN A 162 -14.86 -4.21 -5.66
N LYS A 163 -15.14 -4.37 -4.36
CA LYS A 163 -16.29 -3.73 -3.73
C LYS A 163 -15.92 -2.32 -3.27
N VAL A 164 -16.73 -1.35 -3.68
CA VAL A 164 -16.53 0.06 -3.33
C VAL A 164 -17.21 0.37 -1.99
N TYR A 165 -16.46 1.01 -1.10
CA TYR A 165 -16.95 1.52 0.18
C TYR A 165 -16.67 3.02 0.24
N PHE A 166 -17.71 3.85 0.12
CA PHE A 166 -17.55 5.31 0.16
C PHE A 166 -18.72 5.97 0.88
N LYS A 167 -18.47 7.12 1.50
CA LYS A 167 -19.50 7.97 2.12
C LYS A 167 -18.95 9.36 2.44
N SER A 168 -19.82 10.36 2.43
CA SER A 168 -19.49 11.72 2.90
C SER A 168 -19.26 11.75 4.41
N ARG A 169 -18.21 12.44 4.82
CA ARG A 169 -17.75 12.65 6.20
C ARG A 169 -17.82 14.13 6.52
N ASN A 170 -18.41 14.46 7.66
CA ASN A 170 -18.46 15.82 8.18
C ASN A 170 -17.41 16.02 9.26
N LYS A 171 -17.21 17.27 9.71
CA LYS A 171 -16.36 17.59 10.86
C LYS A 171 -16.56 16.61 12.03
N GLY A 172 -15.46 16.04 12.51
CA GLY A 172 -15.42 15.07 13.60
C GLY A 172 -15.51 13.61 13.15
N ASP A 173 -16.00 13.33 11.94
CA ASP A 173 -16.04 11.97 11.42
C ASP A 173 -14.65 11.46 11.07
N ILE A 174 -14.46 10.16 11.25
CA ILE A 174 -13.27 9.42 10.83
C ILE A 174 -13.57 8.40 9.73
N MET A 175 -12.55 8.03 8.97
CA MET A 175 -12.60 6.91 8.01
C MET A 175 -11.24 6.21 7.95
N VAL A 176 -11.26 4.87 7.91
CA VAL A 176 -10.06 4.04 7.76
C VAL A 176 -9.89 3.60 6.30
N PHE A 177 -8.65 3.58 5.84
CA PHE A 177 -8.24 3.02 4.56
C PHE A 177 -7.21 1.90 4.80
N PRO A 178 -7.55 0.63 4.48
CA PRO A 178 -6.62 -0.48 4.68
C PRO A 178 -5.38 -0.36 3.78
N GLN A 179 -4.24 -0.81 4.31
CA GLN A 179 -2.96 -0.78 3.61
C GLN A 179 -3.03 -1.36 2.20
N GLY A 180 -2.42 -0.66 1.25
CA GLY A 180 -2.30 -1.09 -0.14
C GLY A 180 -3.58 -0.98 -0.99
N LEU A 181 -4.73 -0.62 -0.41
CA LEU A 181 -5.96 -0.48 -1.19
C LEU A 181 -6.07 0.89 -1.87
N LEU A 182 -6.57 0.87 -3.12
CA LEU A 182 -6.90 2.10 -3.84
C LEU A 182 -8.03 2.85 -3.14
N HIS A 183 -7.82 4.12 -2.88
CA HIS A 183 -8.76 4.99 -2.21
C HIS A 183 -8.62 6.46 -2.68
N PHE A 184 -9.57 7.29 -2.27
CA PHE A 184 -9.69 8.67 -2.72
C PHE A 184 -10.36 9.55 -1.67
N GLN A 185 -10.16 10.87 -1.80
CA GLN A 185 -10.88 11.88 -1.04
C GLN A 185 -11.32 13.02 -1.98
N ILE A 186 -12.57 13.46 -1.86
CA ILE A 186 -13.17 14.52 -2.67
C ILE A 186 -13.85 15.52 -1.75
N ASN A 187 -13.56 16.80 -1.91
CA ASN A 187 -14.39 17.84 -1.30
C ASN A 187 -15.68 18.01 -2.11
N ALA A 188 -16.71 17.24 -1.72
CA ALA A 188 -18.06 17.31 -2.27
C ALA A 188 -18.94 18.37 -1.56
N GLY A 189 -18.35 19.16 -0.65
CA GLY A 189 -19.03 20.23 0.06
C GLY A 189 -19.12 21.53 -0.73
N LYS A 190 -19.73 22.56 -0.13
CA LYS A 190 -19.85 23.91 -0.68
C LYS A 190 -18.76 24.88 -0.20
N THR A 191 -17.88 24.42 0.69
CA THR A 191 -16.81 25.22 1.30
C THR A 191 -15.52 24.41 1.29
N GLN A 192 -14.37 25.06 1.55
CA GLN A 192 -13.10 24.37 1.69
C GLN A 192 -13.16 23.35 2.84
N SER A 193 -12.51 22.20 2.63
CA SER A 193 -12.39 21.13 3.61
C SER A 193 -10.96 20.99 4.10
N LEU A 194 -10.81 20.66 5.38
CA LEU A 194 -9.55 20.36 6.06
C LEU A 194 -9.68 19.02 6.76
N ALA A 195 -8.69 18.16 6.58
CA ALA A 195 -8.57 16.90 7.30
C ALA A 195 -7.11 16.64 7.71
N PHE A 196 -6.95 15.75 8.69
CA PHE A 196 -5.67 15.11 8.97
C PHE A 196 -5.80 13.62 8.73
N VAL A 197 -4.70 13.02 8.30
CA VAL A 197 -4.59 11.59 8.03
C VAL A 197 -3.38 11.05 8.78
N SER A 198 -3.58 10.00 9.57
CA SER A 198 -2.50 9.32 10.29
C SER A 198 -2.22 7.97 9.65
N PHE A 199 -0.95 7.57 9.62
CA PHE A 199 -0.50 6.35 8.96
C PHE A 199 0.16 5.39 9.94
N SER A 200 0.04 4.08 9.68
CA SER A 200 0.74 3.02 10.42
C SER A 200 2.17 2.77 9.92
N SER A 201 2.86 3.82 9.45
CA SER A 201 4.27 3.79 9.04
C SER A 201 4.86 5.19 9.14
N PRO A 202 6.16 5.34 9.49
CA PRO A 202 6.87 6.62 9.38
C PRO A 202 7.04 7.11 7.95
N ASP A 203 6.96 6.20 6.98
CA ASP A 203 6.95 6.48 5.54
C ASP A 203 5.92 5.56 4.87
N PRO A 204 4.69 6.03 4.62
CA PRO A 204 3.63 5.20 4.08
C PRO A 204 3.84 4.83 2.59
N GLY A 205 4.74 5.54 1.90
CA GLY A 205 4.80 5.56 0.44
C GLY A 205 3.54 6.19 -0.18
N LEU A 206 3.57 6.53 -1.46
CA LEU A 206 2.40 7.03 -2.18
C LEU A 206 2.50 6.62 -3.64
N GLN A 207 1.45 5.99 -4.16
CA GLN A 207 1.31 5.74 -5.58
C GLN A 207 -0.05 6.24 -6.05
N ILE A 208 -0.03 7.25 -6.92
CA ILE A 208 -1.23 7.78 -7.58
C ILE A 208 -1.45 6.96 -8.86
N LEU A 209 -2.65 6.41 -9.02
CA LEU A 209 -2.99 5.51 -10.14
C LEU A 209 -2.70 6.16 -11.49
N ASP A 210 -3.15 7.40 -11.68
CA ASP A 210 -2.97 8.12 -12.95
C ASP A 210 -1.48 8.38 -13.25
N PHE A 211 -0.65 8.60 -12.23
CA PHE A 211 0.78 8.80 -12.43
C PHE A 211 1.49 7.49 -12.73
N ALA A 212 1.06 6.39 -12.11
CA ALA A 212 1.58 5.06 -12.38
C ALA A 212 1.28 4.59 -13.82
N LEU A 213 0.18 5.07 -14.42
CA LEU A 213 -0.17 4.76 -15.81
C LEU A 213 0.37 5.78 -16.82
N PHE A 214 0.31 7.08 -16.52
CA PHE A 214 0.48 8.12 -17.54
C PHE A 214 1.57 9.16 -17.26
N ALA A 215 2.19 9.20 -16.08
CA ALA A 215 3.22 10.19 -15.73
C ALA A 215 4.62 9.57 -15.65
N ASN A 216 4.93 8.67 -16.57
CA ASN A 216 6.18 7.93 -16.65
C ASN A 216 6.48 7.47 -18.10
N ASP A 217 7.47 6.59 -18.24
CA ASP A 217 7.94 6.01 -19.48
C ASP A 217 7.30 4.65 -19.84
N LEU A 218 6.23 4.22 -19.15
CA LEU A 218 5.49 3.00 -19.47
C LEU A 218 4.98 3.05 -20.91
N PRO A 219 5.36 2.13 -21.80
CA PRO A 219 4.98 2.17 -23.21
C PRO A 219 3.47 2.24 -23.43
N THR A 220 3.04 3.09 -24.37
CA THR A 220 1.62 3.30 -24.71
C THR A 220 0.92 2.00 -25.12
N ASP A 221 1.59 1.12 -25.87
CA ASP A 221 1.07 -0.18 -26.29
C ASP A 221 0.83 -1.12 -25.11
N ILE A 222 1.70 -1.14 -24.09
CA ILE A 222 1.47 -1.90 -22.87
C ILE A 222 0.22 -1.41 -22.12
N ILE A 223 0.01 -0.09 -22.06
CA ILE A 223 -1.20 0.47 -21.42
C ILE A 223 -2.44 0.10 -22.23
N GLU A 224 -2.37 0.14 -23.56
CA GLU A 224 -3.46 -0.26 -24.44
C GLU A 224 -3.83 -1.75 -24.25
N GLU A 225 -2.85 -2.63 -24.13
CA GLU A 225 -3.06 -4.07 -23.90
C GLU A 225 -3.57 -4.40 -22.49
N THR A 226 -3.24 -3.59 -21.49
CA THR A 226 -3.57 -3.87 -20.06
C THR A 226 -4.76 -3.07 -19.54
N THR A 227 -5.30 -2.16 -20.35
CA THR A 227 -6.47 -1.35 -20.02
C THR A 227 -7.50 -1.43 -21.14
N PHE A 228 -8.60 -0.67 -21.02
CA PHE A 228 -9.60 -0.55 -22.08
C PHE A 228 -9.51 0.81 -22.80
N LEU A 229 -8.35 1.46 -22.73
CA LEU A 229 -8.10 2.76 -23.34
C LEU A 229 -7.43 2.59 -24.69
N ASP A 230 -7.84 3.39 -25.66
CA ASP A 230 -7.15 3.44 -26.96
C ASP A 230 -5.87 4.29 -26.88
N ALA A 231 -4.95 4.08 -27.83
CA ALA A 231 -3.70 4.83 -27.91
C ALA A 231 -3.88 6.37 -27.95
N ALA A 232 -4.98 6.90 -28.49
CA ALA A 232 -5.21 8.34 -28.56
C ALA A 232 -5.57 8.91 -27.17
N GLN A 233 -6.41 8.21 -26.41
CA GLN A 233 -6.74 8.53 -25.02
C GLN A 233 -5.49 8.49 -24.13
N ILE A 234 -4.67 7.44 -24.27
CA ILE A 234 -3.45 7.26 -23.49
C ILE A 234 -2.44 8.38 -23.76
N LYS A 235 -2.18 8.68 -25.05
CA LYS A 235 -1.28 9.78 -25.44
C LYS A 235 -1.78 11.14 -24.94
N LYS A 236 -3.10 11.36 -24.93
CA LYS A 236 -3.69 12.57 -24.36
C LYS A 236 -3.41 12.69 -22.86
N LEU A 237 -3.63 11.61 -22.10
CA LEU A 237 -3.38 11.60 -20.65
C LEU A 237 -1.89 11.79 -20.33
N LYS A 238 -1.01 11.12 -21.07
CA LYS A 238 0.45 11.31 -20.97
C LYS A 238 0.86 12.75 -21.27
N GLY A 239 0.32 13.35 -22.32
CA GLY A 239 0.59 14.75 -22.66
C GLY A 239 0.17 15.74 -21.56
N VAL A 240 -0.92 15.45 -20.85
CA VAL A 240 -1.36 16.27 -19.71
C VAL A 240 -0.50 16.07 -18.46
N LEU A 241 -0.05 14.84 -18.21
CA LEU A 241 0.68 14.47 -16.99
C LEU A 241 2.21 14.44 -17.13
N GLY A 242 2.75 14.64 -18.34
CA GLY A 242 4.18 14.66 -18.62
C GLY A 242 4.83 13.30 -18.88
N GLY A 243 4.05 12.27 -19.23
CA GLY A 243 4.59 10.95 -19.60
C GLY A 243 5.18 10.91 -21.01
N THR A 244 6.12 9.98 -21.24
CA THR A 244 6.91 9.93 -22.48
C THR A 244 6.90 8.58 -23.23
N GLY A 245 6.41 7.50 -22.59
CA GLY A 245 6.28 6.16 -23.21
C GLY A 245 5.06 5.99 -24.11
#